data_AF-A0A973FQ70-F1
#
_entry.id   AF-A0A973FQ70-F1
#
_cell.length_a   1.000
_cell.length_b   1.000
_cell.length_c   1.000
_cell.angle_alpha   90.00
_cell.angle_beta   90.00
_cell.angle_gamma   90.00
#
_symmetry.space_group_name_H-M   'P 1'
#
loop_
_entity.id
_entity.type
_entity.pdbx_description
1 polymer ?
#
loop_
_entity_poly.entity_id
_entity_poly.type
_entity_poly.pdbx_seq_one_letter_code
_entity_poly.pdbx_strand_id
1 'polypeptide(L)'
;MNRLSGRFGRIPPQTSELFQHNIRLVNEQVLRGLPSHANNQIRAYTLETVLDVVLRDWRENDNTTGLIESDVEDLRNFVALAVSLAGNDLNGQGAPIYQAALRGLLEEWLANWNAEGDPGPPGPID
;
A
#
# COMPACT_ATOMS: atom_id res chain seq x y z
N MET A 1 -24.23 22.83 -18.12
CA MET A 1 -23.21 22.42 -17.14
C MET A 1 -23.77 21.29 -16.27
N ASN A 2 -22.92 20.28 -16.03
CA ASN A 2 -22.99 19.16 -15.06
C ASN A 2 -24.10 18.09 -15.14
N ARG A 3 -23.73 16.90 -15.65
CA ARG A 3 -24.42 15.61 -15.45
C ARG A 3 -23.43 14.49 -15.06
N LEU A 4 -22.60 14.69 -14.05
CA LEU A 4 -21.81 13.60 -13.45
C LEU A 4 -22.00 13.44 -11.94
N SER A 5 -22.91 14.19 -11.32
CA SER A 5 -23.45 13.82 -10.01
C SER A 5 -24.42 12.64 -10.21
N GLY A 6 -24.13 11.44 -9.70
CA GLY A 6 -25.18 10.41 -9.68
C GLY A 6 -24.82 8.95 -9.40
N ARG A 7 -23.62 8.45 -9.74
CA ARG A 7 -23.37 6.99 -9.60
C ARG A 7 -23.04 6.55 -8.17
N PHE A 8 -22.30 7.37 -7.43
CA PHE A 8 -21.84 7.09 -6.07
C PHE A 8 -22.27 8.19 -5.07
N GLY A 9 -23.42 8.81 -5.30
CA GLY A 9 -23.94 9.85 -4.41
C GLY A 9 -23.15 11.16 -4.46
N ARG A 10 -22.71 11.65 -3.29
CA ARG A 10 -22.02 12.94 -3.11
C ARG A 10 -20.52 12.91 -3.46
N ILE A 11 -19.98 11.74 -3.82
CA ILE A 11 -18.56 11.60 -4.16
C ILE A 11 -18.31 12.29 -5.51
N PRO A 12 -17.36 13.24 -5.58
CA PRO A 12 -16.96 13.83 -6.86
C PRO A 12 -16.45 12.77 -7.84
N PRO A 13 -16.73 12.87 -9.15
CA PRO A 13 -16.26 11.91 -10.15
C PRO A 13 -14.75 11.67 -10.09
N GLN A 14 -13.95 12.74 -9.95
CA GLN A 14 -12.50 12.69 -9.88
C GLN A 14 -12.02 11.89 -8.66
N THR A 15 -12.69 12.04 -7.51
CA THR A 15 -12.42 11.23 -6.32
C THR A 15 -12.70 9.75 -6.59
N SER A 16 -13.82 9.43 -7.25
CA SER A 16 -14.15 8.03 -7.55
C SER A 16 -13.20 7.38 -8.56
N GLU A 17 -12.66 8.17 -9.50
CA GLU A 17 -11.66 7.74 -10.47
C GLU A 17 -10.32 7.48 -9.77
N LEU A 18 -9.89 8.38 -8.89
CA LEU A 18 -8.68 8.25 -8.09
C LEU A 18 -8.72 7.00 -7.20
N PHE A 19 -9.83 6.76 -6.50
CA PHE A 19 -10.03 5.54 -5.70
C PHE A 19 -9.90 4.28 -6.55
N GLN A 20 -10.59 4.23 -7.69
CA GLN A 20 -10.53 3.07 -8.58
C GLN A 20 -9.12 2.84 -9.14
N HIS A 21 -8.40 3.92 -9.43
CA HIS A 21 -7.02 3.87 -9.88
C HIS A 21 -6.10 3.24 -8.82
N ASN A 22 -6.11 3.79 -7.60
CA ASN A 22 -5.29 3.28 -6.49
C ASN A 22 -5.63 1.82 -6.15
N ILE A 23 -6.93 1.47 -6.07
CA ILE A 23 -7.36 0.09 -5.81
C ILE A 23 -6.81 -0.87 -6.87
N ARG A 24 -6.88 -0.47 -8.15
CA ARG A 24 -6.37 -1.28 -9.25
C ARG A 24 -4.87 -1.46 -9.15
N LEU A 25 -4.11 -0.39 -8.93
CA LEU A 25 -2.65 -0.45 -8.80
C LEU A 25 -2.22 -1.36 -7.65
N VAL A 26 -2.84 -1.22 -6.48
CA VAL A 26 -2.53 -2.09 -5.34
C VAL A 26 -2.81 -3.55 -5.68
N ASN A 27 -3.99 -3.85 -6.21
CA ASN A 27 -4.39 -5.22 -6.52
C ASN A 27 -3.55 -5.86 -7.65
N GLU A 28 -3.27 -5.12 -8.71
CA GLU A 28 -2.61 -5.66 -9.90
C GLU A 28 -1.08 -5.63 -9.80
N GLN A 29 -0.52 -4.69 -9.04
CA GLN A 29 0.91 -4.40 -9.06
C GLN A 29 1.59 -4.57 -7.70
N VAL A 30 1.01 -4.07 -6.61
CA VAL A 30 1.63 -4.19 -5.26
C VAL A 30 1.52 -5.63 -4.76
N LEU A 31 0.36 -6.27 -4.90
CA LEU A 31 0.17 -7.67 -4.48
C LEU A 31 1.08 -8.68 -5.19
N ARG A 32 1.75 -8.30 -6.29
CA ARG A 32 2.77 -9.15 -6.94
C ARG A 32 4.01 -9.35 -6.08
N GLY A 33 4.21 -8.53 -5.04
CA GLY A 33 5.24 -8.76 -4.03
C GLY A 33 4.98 -10.00 -3.16
N LEU A 34 3.74 -10.51 -3.12
CA LEU A 34 3.42 -11.73 -2.41
C LEU A 34 3.84 -12.97 -3.20
N PRO A 35 4.42 -13.99 -2.53
CA PRO A 35 4.70 -15.26 -3.18
C PRO A 35 3.40 -15.99 -3.54
N SER A 36 3.47 -16.87 -4.55
CA SER A 36 2.30 -17.64 -5.01
C SER A 36 1.66 -18.51 -3.92
N HIS A 37 2.47 -19.02 -2.98
CA HIS A 37 2.02 -19.86 -1.87
C HIS A 37 1.38 -19.09 -0.70
N ALA A 38 1.36 -17.75 -0.72
CA ALA A 38 0.66 -16.96 0.29
C ALA A 38 -0.84 -17.29 0.27
N ASN A 39 -1.39 -17.64 1.43
CA ASN A 39 -2.80 -18.02 1.56
C ASN A 39 -3.72 -16.79 1.44
N ASN A 40 -5.03 -17.04 1.37
CA ASN A 40 -6.02 -15.97 1.21
C ASN A 40 -6.03 -14.97 2.37
N GLN A 41 -5.66 -15.40 3.59
CA GLN A 41 -5.61 -14.54 4.75
C GLN A 41 -4.46 -13.53 4.65
N ILE A 42 -3.26 -13.98 4.25
CA ILE A 42 -2.11 -13.11 4.01
C ILE A 42 -2.41 -12.14 2.86
N ARG A 43 -3.00 -12.63 1.77
CA ARG A 43 -3.40 -11.78 0.62
C ARG A 43 -4.41 -10.70 1.03
N ALA A 44 -5.46 -11.08 1.75
CA ALA A 44 -6.48 -10.15 2.24
C ALA A 44 -5.86 -9.11 3.18
N TYR A 45 -5.07 -9.54 4.17
CA TYR A 45 -4.38 -8.64 5.09
C TYR A 45 -3.51 -7.61 4.33
N THR A 46 -2.74 -8.08 3.35
CA THR A 46 -1.85 -7.22 2.55
C THR A 46 -2.65 -6.16 1.80
N LEU A 47 -3.72 -6.58 1.13
CA LEU A 47 -4.58 -5.69 0.38
C LEU A 47 -5.23 -4.64 1.29
N GLU A 48 -5.81 -5.07 2.41
CA GLU A 48 -6.46 -4.18 3.38
C GLU A 48 -5.48 -3.18 3.97
N THR A 49 -4.30 -3.64 4.40
CA THR A 49 -3.30 -2.80 5.07
C THR A 49 -2.69 -1.77 4.12
N VAL A 50 -2.34 -2.18 2.89
CA VAL A 50 -1.81 -1.25 1.89
C VAL A 50 -2.88 -0.24 1.47
N LEU A 51 -4.12 -0.66 1.22
CA LEU A 51 -5.19 0.27 0.86
C LEU A 51 -5.51 1.26 1.97
N ASP A 52 -5.51 0.83 3.24
CA ASP A 52 -5.73 1.74 4.36
C ASP A 52 -4.70 2.88 4.36
N VAL A 53 -3.43 2.54 4.18
CA VAL A 53 -2.34 3.53 4.18
C VAL A 53 -2.39 4.44 2.95
N VAL A 54 -2.59 3.88 1.75
CA VAL A 54 -2.70 4.68 0.51
C VAL A 54 -3.88 5.64 0.54
N LEU A 55 -5.02 5.23 1.12
CA LEU A 55 -6.19 6.10 1.23
C LEU A 55 -6.03 7.14 2.34
N ARG A 56 -5.27 6.83 3.38
CA ARG A 56 -4.87 7.80 4.41
C ARG A 56 -3.91 8.84 3.87
N ASP A 57 -2.94 8.44 3.06
CA ASP A 57 -2.03 9.36 2.38
C ASP A 57 -2.79 10.42 1.55
N TRP A 58 -3.77 9.99 0.76
CA TRP A 58 -4.66 10.91 0.04
C TRP A 58 -5.32 11.96 0.96
N ARG A 59 -5.70 11.58 2.18
CA ARG A 59 -6.37 12.46 3.14
C ARG A 59 -5.42 13.32 3.97
N GLU A 60 -4.28 12.76 4.36
CA GLU A 60 -3.35 13.34 5.34
C GLU A 60 -2.27 14.18 4.66
N ASN A 61 -1.91 13.86 3.41
CA ASN A 61 -0.79 14.45 2.67
C ASN A 61 -1.19 15.17 1.37
N ASP A 62 -2.49 15.40 1.16
CA ASP A 62 -3.04 16.07 -0.04
C ASP A 62 -2.61 15.41 -1.39
N ASN A 63 -2.42 14.09 -1.41
CA ASN A 63 -2.03 13.36 -2.61
C ASN A 63 -3.17 13.30 -3.65
N THR A 64 -3.27 14.34 -4.48
CA THR A 64 -4.31 14.44 -5.52
C THR A 64 -4.01 13.69 -6.81
N THR A 65 -2.79 13.17 -6.97
CA THR A 65 -2.33 12.47 -8.18
C THR A 65 -2.50 10.96 -8.09
N GLY A 66 -2.63 10.41 -6.88
CA GLY A 66 -2.65 8.97 -6.65
C GLY A 66 -1.26 8.38 -6.68
N LEU A 67 -1.18 7.05 -6.68
CA LEU A 67 0.09 6.34 -6.70
C LEU A 67 0.79 6.51 -8.05
N ILE A 68 2.01 7.04 -8.03
CA ILE A 68 2.93 7.02 -9.16
C ILE A 68 3.73 5.70 -9.17
N GLU A 69 4.53 5.49 -10.22
CA GLU A 69 5.24 4.22 -10.43
C GLU A 69 6.24 3.90 -9.30
N SER A 70 6.96 4.90 -8.79
CA SER A 70 7.87 4.74 -7.65
C SER A 70 7.15 4.27 -6.40
N ASP A 71 5.96 4.78 -6.13
CA ASP A 71 5.19 4.42 -4.93
C ASP A 71 4.74 2.97 -5.01
N VAL A 72 4.31 2.55 -6.20
CA VAL A 72 3.94 1.15 -6.45
C VAL A 72 5.16 0.24 -6.27
N GLU A 73 6.35 0.67 -6.69
CA GLU A 73 7.60 -0.05 -6.49
C GLU A 73 7.96 -0.15 -4.99
N ASP A 74 7.92 0.96 -4.26
CA ASP A 74 8.20 0.99 -2.81
C ASP A 74 7.23 0.10 -2.03
N LEU A 75 5.93 0.24 -2.27
CA LEU A 75 4.90 -0.58 -1.62
C LEU A 75 5.10 -2.07 -1.94
N ARG A 76 5.47 -2.41 -3.17
CA ARG A 76 5.78 -3.80 -3.55
C ARG A 76 7.04 -4.31 -2.84
N ASN A 77 8.06 -3.46 -2.72
CA ASN A 77 9.31 -3.79 -2.02
C ASN A 77 9.07 -3.98 -0.52
N PHE A 78 8.20 -3.20 0.11
CA PHE A 78 7.80 -3.40 1.51
C PHE A 78 7.10 -4.73 1.72
N VAL A 79 6.20 -5.12 0.81
CA VAL A 79 5.56 -6.45 0.84
C VAL A 79 6.63 -7.55 0.72
N ALA A 80 7.54 -7.44 -0.25
CA ALA A 80 8.61 -8.42 -0.45
C ALA A 80 9.55 -8.53 0.76
N LEU A 81 9.91 -7.39 1.37
CA LEU A 81 10.73 -7.34 2.57
C LEU A 81 10.02 -7.98 3.77
N ALA A 82 8.74 -7.65 4.00
CA ALA A 82 7.95 -8.25 5.06
C ALA A 82 7.83 -9.77 4.89
N VAL A 83 7.66 -10.26 3.65
CA VAL A 83 7.66 -11.71 3.35
C VAL A 83 9.01 -12.34 3.69
N SER A 84 10.12 -11.69 3.32
CA SER A 84 11.47 -12.18 3.63
C SER A 84 11.69 -12.32 5.14
N LEU A 85 11.25 -11.33 5.92
CA LEU A 85 11.35 -11.31 7.38
C LEU A 85 10.49 -12.39 8.05
N ALA A 86 9.35 -12.75 7.46
CA ALA A 86 8.48 -13.81 7.96
C ALA A 86 9.10 -15.21 7.85
N GLY A 87 10.13 -15.37 7.02
CA GLY A 87 10.82 -16.64 6.81
C GLY A 87 9.99 -17.67 6.02
N ASN A 88 10.39 -18.94 6.13
CA ASN A 88 9.85 -20.01 5.27
C ASN A 88 8.40 -20.39 5.56
N ASP A 89 7.88 -20.08 6.76
CA ASP A 89 6.51 -20.39 7.18
C ASP A 89 5.63 -19.14 7.23
N LEU A 90 5.52 -18.46 6.08
CA LEU A 90 4.72 -17.23 5.94
C LEU A 90 3.26 -17.40 6.41
N ASN A 91 2.67 -18.56 6.17
CA ASN A 91 1.26 -18.81 6.44
C ASN A 91 0.99 -19.28 7.88
N GLY A 92 2.01 -19.71 8.61
CA GLY A 92 1.93 -20.18 10.00
C GLY A 92 2.61 -19.21 10.95
N GLN A 93 3.76 -19.61 11.50
CA GLN A 93 4.46 -18.85 12.54
C GLN A 93 5.03 -17.51 12.04
N GLY A 94 5.28 -17.38 10.73
CA GLY A 94 5.75 -16.15 10.11
C GLY A 94 4.65 -15.09 9.92
N ALA A 95 3.37 -15.46 9.97
CA ALA A 95 2.28 -14.54 9.67
C ALA A 95 2.24 -13.30 10.60
N PRO A 96 2.42 -13.40 11.92
CA PRO A 96 2.48 -12.22 12.78
C PRO A 96 3.68 -11.31 12.48
N ILE A 97 4.83 -11.90 12.11
CA ILE A 97 6.04 -11.13 11.73
C ILE A 97 5.77 -10.36 10.44
N TYR A 98 5.23 -11.03 9.43
CA TYR A 98 4.80 -10.41 8.18
C TYR A 98 3.88 -9.21 8.44
N GLN A 99 2.84 -9.43 9.25
CA GLN A 99 1.83 -8.41 9.53
C GLN A 99 2.40 -7.19 10.23
N ALA A 100 3.23 -7.41 11.26
CA ALA A 100 3.87 -6.34 12.02
C ALA A 100 4.88 -5.57 11.17
N ALA A 101 5.73 -6.27 10.41
CA ALA A 101 6.74 -5.67 9.55
C ALA A 101 6.10 -4.82 8.45
N LEU A 102 5.10 -5.37 7.74
CA LEU A 102 4.41 -4.62 6.69
C LEU A 102 3.75 -3.36 7.26
N ARG A 103 3.08 -3.46 8.41
CA ARG A 103 2.46 -2.30 9.04
C ARG A 103 3.48 -1.22 9.38
N GLY A 104 4.59 -1.58 10.01
CA GLY A 104 5.63 -0.62 10.38
C GLY A 104 6.24 0.09 9.17
N LEU A 105 6.53 -0.64 8.09
CA LEU A 105 7.06 -0.07 6.84
C LEU A 105 6.09 0.93 6.20
N LEU A 106 4.79 0.59 6.18
CA LEU A 106 3.76 1.45 5.60
C LEU A 106 3.47 2.69 6.46
N GLU A 107 3.50 2.55 7.79
CA GLU A 107 3.34 3.67 8.71
C GLU A 107 4.51 4.67 8.58
N GLU A 108 5.74 4.17 8.43
CA GLU A 108 6.92 5.01 8.18
C GLU A 108 6.81 5.73 6.83
N TRP A 109 6.42 5.01 5.78
CA TRP A 109 6.20 5.61 4.46
C TRP A 109 5.15 6.73 4.49
N LEU A 110 4.03 6.52 5.19
CA LEU A 110 3.00 7.54 5.35
C LEU A 110 3.51 8.77 6.12
N ALA A 111 4.29 8.55 7.17
CA ALA A 111 4.84 9.61 8.01
C ALA A 111 5.85 10.49 7.27
N ASN A 112 6.66 9.88 6.39
CA ASN A 112 7.76 10.57 5.72
C ASN A 112 7.47 11.00 4.28
N TRP A 113 6.29 10.69 3.76
CA TRP A 113 5.88 10.98 2.39
C TRP A 113 6.14 12.43 1.92
N ASN A 114 5.96 13.41 2.80
CA ASN A 114 6.18 14.83 2.53
C ASN A 114 7.36 15.44 3.31
N ALA A 115 8.22 14.63 3.94
CA ALA A 115 9.33 15.12 4.75
C ALA A 115 10.43 15.75 3.85
N GLU A 116 10.70 17.04 4.04
CA GLU A 116 11.80 17.72 3.35
C GLU A 116 13.15 17.06 3.70
N GLY A 117 13.82 16.51 2.68
CA GLY A 117 15.17 15.96 2.82
C GLY A 117 15.24 14.52 3.34
N ASP A 118 14.14 13.77 3.33
CA ASP A 118 14.15 12.35 3.72
C ASP A 118 14.96 11.50 2.71
N PRO A 119 16.05 10.82 3.15
CA PRO A 119 16.86 9.96 2.29
C PRO A 119 16.16 8.65 1.89
N GLY A 120 14.93 8.40 2.36
CA GLY A 120 14.26 7.10 2.28
C GLY A 120 14.69 6.18 3.43
N PRO A 121 14.19 4.94 3.49
CA PRO A 121 14.48 4.00 4.57
C PRO A 121 16.01 3.81 4.74
N PRO A 122 16.50 3.62 5.97
CA PRO A 122 17.92 3.44 6.22
C PRO A 122 18.47 2.29 5.36
N GLY A 123 19.61 2.53 4.73
CA GLY A 123 20.33 1.50 3.97
C GLY A 123 20.61 0.25 4.83
N PRO A 124 20.88 -0.90 4.20
CA PRO A 124 21.09 -2.16 4.92
C PRO A 124 22.12 -2.00 6.06
N ILE A 125 21.80 -2.58 7.21
CA ILE A 125 22.70 -2.62 8.37
C ILE A 125 23.77 -3.68 8.07
N ASP A 126 25.03 -3.25 8.00
CA ASP A 126 26.21 -4.12 7.88
C ASP A 126 26.34 -5.13 9.04
#